data_AF-A0A9D1TA92-F1
#
_entry.id   AF-A0A9D1TA92-F1
#
_cell.length_a   1.000
_cell.length_b   1.000
_cell.length_c   1.000
_cell.angle_alpha   90.00
_cell.angle_beta   90.00
_cell.angle_gamma   90.00
#
_symmetry.space_group_name_H-M   'P 1'
#
loop_
_entity.id
_entity.type
_entity.pdbx_description
1 polymer ?
#
loop_
_entity_poly.entity_id
_entity_poly.type
_entity_poly.pdbx_seq_one_letter_code
_entity_poly.pdbx_strand_id
1 'polypeptide(L)' 'MRTSDYNQYLAAIRAANDCEASRARELLRQIQADMISQYGLGDRDVEYLIRQFRYYI' A
#
# COMPACT_ATOMS: atom_id res chain seq x y z
N MET A 1 -11.05 -7.11 -0.72
CA MET A 1 -10.98 -6.02 -1.74
C MET A 1 -11.45 -6.49 -3.13
N ARG A 2 -11.88 -5.60 -4.06
CA ARG A 2 -12.16 -6.00 -5.47
C ARG A 2 -10.86 -6.10 -6.27
N THR A 3 -10.81 -6.95 -7.30
CA THR A 3 -9.60 -7.15 -8.13
C THR A 3 -9.08 -5.85 -8.77
N SER A 4 -9.97 -4.95 -9.20
CA SER A 4 -9.57 -3.65 -9.76
C SER A 4 -8.81 -2.81 -8.74
N ASP A 5 -9.40 -2.65 -7.55
CA ASP A 5 -8.83 -1.86 -6.46
C ASP A 5 -7.49 -2.45 -6.02
N TYR A 6 -7.41 -3.78 -5.89
CA TYR A 6 -6.18 -4.51 -5.56
C TYR A 6 -5.05 -4.19 -6.53
N ASN A 7 -5.31 -4.26 -7.84
CA ASN A 7 -4.31 -3.97 -8.85
C ASN A 7 -3.89 -2.49 -8.83
N GLN A 8 -4.81 -1.58 -8.54
CA GLN A 8 -4.52 -0.15 -8.39
C GLN A 8 -3.59 0.11 -7.20
N TYR A 9 -3.89 -0.46 -6.03
CA TYR A 9 -3.01 -0.34 -4.86
C TYR A 9 -1.65 -0.99 -5.10
N LEU A 10 -1.62 -2.18 -5.69
CA LEU A 10 -0.36 -2.85 -6.01
C LEU A 10 0.53 -1.99 -6.94
N ALA A 11 -0.06 -1.36 -7.96
CA ALA A 11 0.66 -0.45 -8.84
C ALA A 11 1.16 0.80 -8.09
N ALA A 12 0.34 1.40 -7.22
CA ALA A 12 0.72 2.56 -6.41
C ALA A 12 1.87 2.24 -5.45
N ILE A 13 1.83 1.06 -4.81
CA ILE A 13 2.89 0.59 -3.90
C ILE A 13 4.20 0.40 -4.66
N ARG A 14 4.17 -0.20 -5.85
CA ARG A 14 5.36 -0.35 -6.69
C ARG A 14 5.96 1.01 -7.06
N ALA A 15 5.13 1.93 -7.53
CA ALA A 15 5.57 3.29 -7.86
C ALA A 15 6.17 4.03 -6.64
N ALA A 16 5.57 3.86 -5.46
CA ALA A 16 6.09 4.45 -4.22
C ALA A 16 7.41 3.81 -3.79
N ASN A 17 7.57 2.49 -3.92
CA ASN A 17 8.79 1.75 -3.61
C ASN A 17 9.99 2.13 -4.50
N ASP A 18 9.72 2.63 -5.72
CA ASP A 18 10.74 3.07 -6.68
C ASP A 18 11.22 4.51 -6.42
N CYS A 19 10.58 5.23 -5.49
CA CYS A 19 11.03 6.55 -5.06
C CYS A 19 12.18 6.48 -4.05
N GLU A 20 12.87 7.61 -3.85
CA GLU A 20 13.84 7.78 -2.76
C GLU A 20 13.22 7.48 -1.39
N ALA A 21 13.99 6.88 -0.47
CA ALA A 21 13.47 6.28 0.77
C ALA A 21 12.67 7.23 1.68
N SER A 22 12.99 8.53 1.71
CA SER A 22 12.22 9.52 2.46
C SER A 22 10.82 9.71 1.86
N ARG A 23 10.74 9.88 0.54
CA ARG A 23 9.49 10.06 -0.21
C ARG A 23 8.67 8.77 -0.26
N ALA A 24 9.32 7.63 -0.46
CA ALA A 24 8.67 6.32 -0.47
C ALA A 24 7.89 6.06 0.83
N ARG A 25 8.51 6.34 1.99
CA ARG A 25 7.87 6.13 3.31
C ARG A 25 6.61 6.97 3.49
N GLU A 26 6.59 8.21 3.02
CA GLU A 26 5.40 9.06 3.13
C GLU A 26 4.27 8.57 2.22
N LEU A 27 4.59 8.26 0.95
CA LEU A 27 3.61 7.73 -0.01
C LEU A 27 3.00 6.41 0.46
N LEU A 28 3.83 5.49 0.94
CA LEU A 28 3.37 4.20 1.42
C LEU A 28 2.53 4.33 2.71
N ARG A 29 2.79 5.31 3.60
CA ARG A 29 1.88 5.63 4.72
C ARG A 29 0.51 6.06 4.24
N GLN A 30 0.47 6.94 3.25
CA GLN A 30 -0.80 7.43 2.69
C GLN A 30 -1.58 6.28 2.05
N ILE A 31 -0.91 5.43 1.28
CA ILE A 31 -1.51 4.23 0.68
C ILE A 31 -2.04 3.28 1.76
N GLN A 32 -1.27 3.03 2.82
CA GLN A 32 -1.70 2.19 3.95
C GLN A 32 -2.94 2.75 4.64
N ALA A 33 -2.94 4.04 4.96
CA ALA A 33 -4.06 4.70 5.63
C ALA A 33 -5.34 4.63 4.78
N ASP A 34 -5.23 4.84 3.47
CA ASP A 34 -6.35 4.74 2.54
C ASP A 34 -6.91 3.31 2.46
N MET A 35 -6.05 2.30 2.30
CA MET A 35 -6.46 0.89 2.30
C MET A 35 -7.17 0.49 3.61
N ILE A 36 -6.62 0.90 4.77
CA ILE A 36 -7.23 0.61 6.08
C ILE A 36 -8.57 1.32 6.23
N SER A 37 -8.69 2.57 5.77
CA SER A 37 -9.93 3.33 5.86
C SER A 37 -11.04 2.71 5.01
N GLN A 38 -10.71 2.13 3.85
CA GLN A 38 -11.71 1.59 2.92
C GLN A 38 -12.09 0.13 3.20
N TYR A 39 -11.12 -0.71 3.60
CA TYR A 39 -11.33 -2.17 3.71
C TYR A 39 -11.09 -2.72 5.12
N GLY A 40 -10.43 -1.94 5.99
CA GLY A 40 -10.09 -2.35 7.35
C GLY A 40 -8.79 -3.15 7.46
N LEU A 41 -8.24 -3.16 8.68
CA LEU A 41 -6.99 -3.88 9.01
C LEU A 41 -7.09 -5.40 8.90
N GLY A 42 -8.31 -5.96 9.01
CA GLY A 42 -8.53 -7.42 8.95
C GLY A 42 -8.77 -7.97 7.53
N ASP A 43 -8.72 -7.13 6.50
CA ASP A 43 -8.82 -7.59 5.12
C ASP A 43 -7.50 -8.25 4.68
N ARG A 44 -7.60 -9.50 4.21
CA ARG A 44 -6.43 -10.30 3.80
C ARG A 44 -5.65 -9.69 2.64
N ASP A 45 -6.34 -8.99 1.74
CA ASP A 45 -5.70 -8.31 0.61
C ASP A 45 -4.90 -7.11 1.10
N VAL A 46 -5.41 -6.36 2.08
CA VAL A 46 -4.69 -5.24 2.72
C VAL A 46 -3.42 -5.74 3.41
N GLU A 47 -3.51 -6.82 4.19
CA GLU A 47 -2.33 -7.43 4.81
C GLU A 47 -1.29 -7.87 3.77
N TYR A 48 -1.74 -8.45 2.65
CA TYR A 48 -0.85 -8.89 1.58
C TYR A 48 -0.15 -7.72 0.89
N LEU A 49 -0.87 -6.63 0.63
CA LEU A 49 -0.34 -5.42 -0.01
C LEU A 49 0.66 -4.69 0.91
N ILE A 50 0.41 -4.62 2.21
CA ILE A 50 1.36 -4.02 3.18
C ILE A 50 2.70 -4.78 3.17
N ARG A 51 2.70 -6.10 2.98
CA ARG A 51 3.94 -6.90 2.88
C ARG A 51 4.78 -6.58 1.64
N GLN A 52 4.21 -5.89 0.65
CA GLN A 52 4.94 -5.45 -0.55
C GLN A 52 5.73 -4.15 -0.32
N PHE A 53 5.60 -3.51 0.85
CA PHE A 53 6.31 -2.28 1.15
C PHE A 53 7.81 -2.57 1.27
N ARG A 54 8.64 -1.87 0.51
CA ARG A 54 10.10 -2.06 0.52
C ARG A 54 10.76 -1.49 1.77
N TYR A 55 10.11 -0.51 2.39
CA TYR A 55 10.61 0.20 3.55
C TYR A 55 9.73 -0.08 4.75
N TYR A 56 10.34 -0.19 5.93
CA TYR A 56 9.60 -0.21 7.18
C TYR A 56 8.98 1.16 7.43
N ILE A 57 7.72 1.16 7.86
CA ILE A 57 6.86 2.33 7.95
C ILE A 57 6.29 2.46 9.35
#